data_AF-A0A2P7NUG6-F1
#
_entry.id   AF-A0A2P7NUG6-F1
#
_cell.length_a   1.000
_cell.length_b   1.000
_cell.length_c   1.000
_cell.angle_alpha   90.00
_cell.angle_beta   90.00
_cell.angle_gamma   90.00
#
_symmetry.space_group_name_H-M   'P 1'
#
loop_
_entity.id
_entity.type
_entity.pdbx_description
1 polymer ?
#
loop_
_entity_poly.entity_id
_entity_poly.type
_entity_poly.pdbx_seq_one_letter_code
_entity_poly.pdbx_strand_id
1 'polypeptide(L)'
;MCQFSDTEAQSIRKRIRHEELMIYNRIHWMLTFQGFLFASLAIISNTSADAHIRSVLLNTIPLLGAMAGLLAFIGIVGAYMHMHEIRRPLIKAAEDIGKDFGAAGLARWMGRANSGLLPVIIIFAWIKLYFELT
;
A
#
# COMPACT_ATOMS: atom_id res chain seq x y z
N MET A 1 28.92 26.54 16.80
CA MET A 1 28.19 26.41 15.52
C MET A 1 27.79 24.95 15.32
N CYS A 2 26.63 24.53 15.85
CA CYS A 2 26.04 23.20 15.59
C CYS A 2 24.50 23.21 15.68
N GLN A 3 23.88 24.39 15.81
CA GLN A 3 22.45 24.50 16.09
C GLN A 3 21.57 24.47 14.82
N PHE A 4 22.17 24.61 13.63
CA PHE A 4 21.44 24.58 12.36
C PHE A 4 21.17 23.15 11.86
N SER A 5 22.04 22.19 12.21
CA SER A 5 21.92 20.79 11.77
C SER A 5 20.76 20.04 12.45
N ASP A 6 20.43 20.36 13.70
CA ASP A 6 19.38 19.66 14.44
C ASP A 6 17.97 20.07 14.00
N THR A 7 17.77 21.35 13.65
CA THR A 7 16.50 21.88 13.17
C THR A 7 16.14 21.33 11.79
N GLU A 8 17.12 21.22 10.89
CA GLU A 8 16.95 20.61 9.57
C GLU A 8 16.71 19.10 9.67
N ALA A 9 17.47 18.40 10.53
CA ALA A 9 17.24 16.97 10.77
C ALA A 9 15.84 16.70 11.35
N GLN A 10 15.35 17.56 12.25
CA GLN A 10 13.99 17.43 12.80
C GLN A 10 12.90 17.75 11.77
N SER A 11 13.09 18.74 10.90
CA SER A 11 12.12 19.08 9.86
C SER A 11 11.99 17.96 8.82
N ILE A 12 13.12 17.35 8.44
CA ILE A 12 13.16 16.20 7.53
C ILE A 12 12.51 14.97 8.16
N ARG A 13 12.81 14.67 9.44
CA ARG A 13 12.15 13.59 10.18
C ARG A 13 10.63 13.80 10.28
N LYS A 14 10.17 15.04 10.51
CA LYS A 14 8.74 15.37 10.53
C LYS A 14 8.09 15.13 9.16
N ARG A 15 8.73 15.53 8.06
CA ARG A 15 8.25 15.30 6.69
C ARG A 15 8.15 13.81 6.37
N ILE A 16 9.21 13.05 6.65
CA ILE A 16 9.23 11.58 6.47
C ILE A 16 8.09 10.93 7.27
N ARG A 17 7.93 11.29 8.54
CA ARG A 17 6.87 10.74 9.38
C ARG A 17 5.47 11.09 8.86
N HIS A 18 5.29 12.28 8.32
CA HIS A 18 4.01 12.72 7.76
C HIS A 18 3.68 11.95 6.48
N GLU A 19 4.66 11.71 5.60
CA GLU A 19 4.51 10.88 4.41
C GLU A 19 4.20 9.42 4.77
N GLU A 20 4.91 8.84 5.74
CA GLU A 20 4.64 7.49 6.24
C GLU A 20 3.20 7.38 6.78
N LEU A 21 2.74 8.37 7.55
CA LEU A 21 1.37 8.40 8.07
C LEU A 21 0.33 8.46 6.96
N MET A 22 0.57 9.23 5.90
CA MET A 22 -0.31 9.29 4.74
C MET A 22 -0.37 7.95 3.99
N ILE A 23 0.76 7.26 3.85
CA ILE A 23 0.82 5.93 3.23
C ILE A 23 0.05 4.92 4.08
N TYR A 24 0.31 4.86 5.39
CA TYR A 24 -0.39 3.96 6.30
C TYR A 24 -1.90 4.18 6.30
N ASN A 25 -2.35 5.43 6.31
CA ASN A 25 -3.76 5.76 6.24
C ASN A 25 -4.40 5.25 4.93
N ARG A 26 -3.74 5.45 3.77
CA ARG A 26 -4.23 4.95 2.48
C ARG A 26 -4.31 3.41 2.45
N ILE A 27 -3.30 2.73 2.97
CA ILE A 27 -3.30 1.26 3.08
C ILE A 27 -4.43 0.79 3.98
N HIS A 28 -4.65 1.45 5.11
CA HIS A 28 -5.71 1.11 6.06
C HIS A 28 -7.10 1.27 5.43
N TRP A 29 -7.37 2.41 4.77
CA TRP A 29 -8.63 2.64 4.06
C TRP A 29 -8.86 1.62 2.94
N MET A 30 -7.83 1.28 2.18
CA MET A 30 -7.91 0.21 1.19
C MET A 30 -8.26 -1.13 1.84
N LEU A 31 -7.56 -1.53 2.90
CA LEU A 31 -7.77 -2.83 3.54
C LEU A 31 -9.19 -2.95 4.11
N THR A 32 -9.70 -1.89 4.72
CA THR A 32 -11.07 -1.81 5.23
C THR A 32 -12.08 -1.95 4.09
N PHE A 33 -11.89 -1.26 2.97
CA PHE A 33 -12.75 -1.39 1.79
C PHE A 33 -12.74 -2.82 1.23
N GLN A 34 -11.57 -3.45 1.16
CA GLN A 34 -11.41 -4.84 0.71
C GLN A 34 -12.14 -5.82 1.65
N GLY A 35 -12.03 -5.61 2.97
CA GLY A 35 -12.75 -6.40 3.96
C GLY A 35 -14.28 -6.29 3.81
N PHE A 36 -14.79 -5.10 3.52
CA PHE A 36 -16.22 -4.90 3.24
C PHE A 36 -16.65 -5.65 1.97
N LEU A 37 -15.88 -5.59 0.89
CA LEU A 37 -16.19 -6.33 -0.34
C LEU A 37 -16.24 -7.85 -0.10
N PHE A 38 -15.29 -8.40 0.66
CA PHE A 38 -15.30 -9.82 1.03
C PHE A 38 -16.51 -10.18 1.89
N ALA A 39 -16.87 -9.34 2.87
CA ALA A 39 -18.05 -9.56 3.70
C ALA A 39 -19.34 -9.52 2.86
N SER A 40 -19.48 -8.56 1.96
CA SER A 40 -20.61 -8.47 1.03
C SER A 40 -20.70 -9.72 0.14
N LEU A 41 -19.58 -10.16 -0.42
CA LEU A 41 -19.52 -11.37 -1.24
C LEU A 41 -19.98 -12.62 -0.46
N ALA A 42 -19.50 -12.78 0.78
CA ALA A 42 -19.88 -13.90 1.64
C ALA A 42 -21.41 -13.91 1.91
N ILE A 43 -21.99 -12.75 2.22
CA ILE A 43 -23.43 -12.61 2.45
C ILE A 43 -24.23 -12.99 1.19
N ILE A 44 -23.81 -12.51 0.01
CA ILE A 44 -24.49 -12.78 -1.26
C ILE A 44 -24.39 -14.25 -1.64
N SER A 45 -23.25 -14.89 -1.36
CA SER A 45 -23.07 -16.33 -1.62
C SER A 45 -24.01 -17.21 -0.80
N ASN A 46 -24.35 -16.79 0.42
CA ASN A 46 -25.18 -17.54 1.35
C ASN A 46 -26.68 -17.16 1.32
N THR A 47 -27.03 -16.08 0.63
CA THR A 47 -28.41 -15.59 0.54
C THR A 47 -29.12 -16.21 -0.67
N SER A 48 -30.37 -16.62 -0.47
CA SER A 48 -31.31 -17.03 -1.53
C SER A 48 -31.86 -15.83 -2.31
N ALA A 49 -30.98 -14.94 -2.77
CA ALA A 49 -31.36 -13.83 -3.63
C ALA A 49 -31.72 -14.34 -5.03
N ASP A 50 -32.39 -13.50 -5.82
CA ASP A 50 -32.67 -13.77 -7.22
C ASP A 50 -31.39 -14.22 -7.95
N ALA A 51 -31.47 -15.38 -8.63
CA ALA A 51 -30.33 -16.03 -9.24
C ALA A 51 -29.61 -15.12 -10.25
N HIS A 52 -30.37 -14.26 -10.93
CA HIS A 52 -29.80 -13.30 -11.88
C HIS A 52 -28.96 -12.24 -11.16
N ILE A 53 -29.52 -11.59 -10.13
CA ILE A 53 -28.83 -10.56 -9.36
C ILE A 53 -27.60 -11.14 -8.66
N ARG A 54 -27.72 -12.35 -8.10
CA ARG A 54 -26.60 -13.05 -7.46
C ARG A 54 -25.46 -13.27 -8.44
N SER A 55 -25.73 -13.75 -9.66
CA SER A 55 -24.68 -13.99 -10.66
C SER A 55 -23.95 -12.70 -11.07
N VAL A 56 -24.68 -11.60 -11.27
CA VAL A 56 -24.10 -10.31 -11.65
C VAL A 56 -23.22 -9.76 -10.53
N LEU A 57 -23.66 -9.82 -9.26
CA LEU A 57 -22.89 -9.33 -8.13
C LEU A 57 -21.67 -10.20 -7.83
N LEU A 58 -21.81 -11.53 -7.91
CA LEU A 58 -20.70 -12.46 -7.74
C LEU A 58 -19.59 -12.23 -8.79
N ASN A 59 -19.94 -11.76 -9.99
CA ASN A 59 -18.96 -11.44 -11.02
C ASN A 59 -18.39 -10.01 -10.88
N THR A 60 -19.23 -9.04 -10.49
CA THR A 60 -18.85 -7.62 -10.41
C THR A 60 -18.01 -7.29 -9.18
N ILE A 61 -18.30 -7.92 -8.03
CA ILE A 61 -17.60 -7.64 -6.76
C ILE A 61 -16.10 -8.00 -6.85
N PRO A 62 -15.71 -9.18 -7.36
CA PRO A 62 -14.30 -9.51 -7.56
C PRO A 62 -13.58 -8.59 -8.52
N LEU A 63 -14.24 -8.18 -9.60
CA LEU A 63 -13.66 -7.23 -10.56
C LEU A 63 -13.37 -5.88 -9.89
N LEU A 64 -14.33 -5.34 -9.12
CA LEU A 64 -14.14 -4.10 -8.36
C LEU A 64 -13.04 -4.24 -7.30
N GLY A 65 -12.97 -5.38 -6.62
CA GLY A 65 -11.92 -5.70 -5.65
C GLY A 65 -10.53 -5.71 -6.28
N ALA A 66 -10.39 -6.35 -7.44
CA ALA A 66 -9.15 -6.39 -8.21
C ALA A 66 -8.73 -4.99 -8.70
N MET A 67 -9.66 -4.21 -9.25
CA MET A 67 -9.40 -2.83 -9.70
C MET A 67 -8.97 -1.93 -8.53
N ALA A 68 -9.66 -2.01 -7.39
CA ALA A 68 -9.30 -1.25 -6.20
C ALA A 68 -7.93 -1.66 -5.65
N GLY A 69 -7.60 -2.97 -5.67
CA GLY A 69 -6.28 -3.47 -5.29
C GLY A 69 -5.17 -2.94 -6.20
N LEU A 70 -5.41 -2.91 -7.51
CA LEU A 70 -4.46 -2.38 -8.50
C LEU A 70 -4.24 -0.87 -8.32
N LEU A 71 -5.31 -0.11 -8.10
CA LEU A 71 -5.22 1.33 -7.82
C LEU A 71 -4.36 1.62 -6.59
N ALA A 72 -4.53 0.81 -5.54
CA ALA A 72 -3.76 0.95 -4.33
C ALA A 72 -2.31 0.52 -4.50
N PHE A 73 -2.03 -0.53 -5.28
CA PHE A 73 -0.67 -0.90 -5.65
C PHE A 73 0.04 0.27 -6.36
N ILE A 74 -0.62 0.92 -7.33
CA ILE A 74 -0.09 2.13 -7.98
C ILE A 74 0.16 3.24 -6.96
N GLY A 75 -0.78 3.47 -6.03
CA GLY A 75 -0.64 4.48 -4.98
C GLY A 75 0.57 4.23 -4.06
N ILE A 76 0.83 2.97 -3.72
CA ILE A 76 1.99 2.55 -2.92
C ILE A 76 3.28 2.75 -3.71
N VAL A 77 3.33 2.29 -4.97
CA VAL A 77 4.50 2.48 -5.86
C VAL A 77 4.80 3.97 -6.04
N GLY A 78 3.79 4.80 -6.31
CA GLY A 78 3.94 6.24 -6.44
C GLY A 78 4.48 6.90 -5.17
N ALA A 79 3.99 6.47 -4.00
CA ALA A 79 4.51 6.96 -2.73
C ALA A 79 5.98 6.57 -2.51
N TYR A 80 6.36 5.34 -2.87
CA TYR A 80 7.77 4.91 -2.82
C TYR A 80 8.67 5.68 -3.78
N MET A 81 8.20 5.96 -5.00
CA MET A 81 8.95 6.78 -5.97
C MET A 81 9.21 8.18 -5.43
N HIS A 82 8.19 8.80 -4.84
CA HIS A 82 8.32 10.14 -4.28
C HIS A 82 9.25 10.16 -3.05
N MET A 83 9.14 9.17 -2.17
CA MET A 83 10.02 9.04 -1.01
C MET A 83 11.48 8.76 -1.41
N HIS A 84 11.70 8.04 -2.52
CA HIS A 84 13.02 7.81 -3.07
C HIS A 84 13.65 9.09 -3.64
N GLU A 85 12.85 9.90 -4.34
CA GLU A 85 13.28 11.19 -4.90
C GLU A 85 13.70 12.17 -3.79
N ILE A 86 12.93 12.23 -2.70
CA ILE A 86 13.24 13.07 -1.52
C ILE A 86 14.47 12.55 -0.75
N ARG A 87 14.66 11.22 -0.67
CA ARG A 87 15.83 10.63 0.01
C ARG A 87 17.12 10.75 -0.81
N ARG A 88 17.05 10.93 -2.13
CA ARG A 88 18.23 10.98 -3.00
C ARG A 88 19.24 12.11 -2.66
N PRO A 89 18.82 13.38 -2.43
CA PRO A 89 19.75 14.43 -1.99
C PRO A 89 20.24 14.23 -0.55
N LEU A 90 19.41 13.64 0.32
CA LEU A 90 19.75 13.34 1.70
C LEU A 90 20.81 12.23 1.84
N ILE A 91 20.72 11.19 1.00
CA ILE A 91 21.73 10.12 0.95
C ILE A 91 23.04 10.67 0.42
N LYS A 92 23.01 11.49 -0.64
CA LYS A 92 24.21 12.16 -1.17
C LYS A 92 24.88 13.07 -0.12
N ALA A 93 24.09 13.84 0.62
CA ALA A 93 24.61 14.67 1.71
C ALA A 93 25.16 13.85 2.90
N ALA A 94 24.57 12.68 3.19
CA ALA A 94 25.04 11.80 4.26
C ALA A 94 26.31 11.03 3.88
N GLU A 95 26.45 10.65 2.60
CA GLU A 95 27.64 10.04 2.01
C GLU A 95 28.85 10.99 2.07
N ASP A 96 28.63 12.28 1.81
CA ASP A 96 29.63 13.35 1.97
C ASP A 96 30.11 13.53 3.43
N ILE A 97 29.27 13.16 4.42
CA ILE A 97 29.56 13.29 5.86
C ILE A 97 30.05 11.95 6.46
N GLY A 98 30.16 10.88 5.65
CA GLY A 98 30.61 9.55 6.11
C GLY A 98 29.68 8.89 7.14
N LYS A 99 28.43 9.35 7.25
CA LYS A 99 27.42 8.79 8.16
C LYS A 99 26.51 7.86 7.40
N ASP A 100 26.57 6.56 7.70
CA ASP A 100 25.63 5.55 7.21
C ASP A 100 24.20 5.82 7.72
N PHE A 101 23.48 6.70 7.03
CA PHE A 101 22.05 6.92 7.25
C PHE A 101 21.23 5.82 6.54
N GLY A 102 21.20 4.63 7.14
CA GLY A 102 20.20 3.64 6.75
C GLY A 102 20.47 2.21 7.20
N ALA A 103 19.41 1.55 7.69
CA ALA A 103 19.41 0.11 7.89
C ALA A 103 19.83 -0.60 6.59
N ALA A 104 20.85 -1.46 6.70
CA ALA A 104 21.47 -2.18 5.60
C ALA A 104 20.45 -2.99 4.79
N GLY A 105 20.78 -3.23 3.51
CA GLY A 105 19.89 -3.52 2.39
C GLY A 105 18.69 -4.43 2.64
N LEU A 106 18.83 -5.45 3.49
CA LEU A 106 17.78 -6.42 3.81
C LEU A 106 16.59 -5.79 4.57
N ALA A 107 16.84 -4.89 5.53
CA ALA A 107 15.77 -4.19 6.25
C ALA A 107 15.02 -3.20 5.34
N ARG A 108 15.75 -2.55 4.42
CA ARG A 108 15.20 -1.65 3.40
C ARG A 108 14.38 -2.41 2.34
N TRP A 109 14.64 -3.71 2.16
CA TRP A 109 13.93 -4.59 1.26
C TRP A 109 12.71 -5.22 1.94
N MET A 110 12.84 -5.68 3.19
CA MET A 110 11.73 -6.20 3.99
C MET A 110 10.64 -5.15 4.25
N GLY A 111 11.01 -3.90 4.51
CA GLY A 111 10.03 -2.80 4.64
C GLY A 111 9.29 -2.48 3.34
N ARG A 112 9.95 -2.63 2.18
CA ARG A 112 9.33 -2.47 0.84
C ARG A 112 8.45 -3.67 0.49
N ALA A 113 8.93 -4.88 0.77
CA ALA A 113 8.22 -6.11 0.51
C ALA A 113 6.92 -6.14 1.30
N ASN A 114 6.93 -5.83 2.61
CA ASN A 114 5.74 -5.94 3.44
C ASN A 114 4.55 -5.07 2.96
N SER A 115 4.81 -3.81 2.57
CA SER A 115 3.75 -2.93 2.07
C SER A 115 3.31 -3.25 0.64
N GLY A 116 4.18 -3.81 -0.19
CA GLY A 116 3.86 -4.23 -1.56
C GLY A 116 3.21 -5.61 -1.65
N LEU A 117 3.52 -6.53 -0.74
CA LEU A 117 3.00 -7.90 -0.75
C LEU A 117 1.50 -7.94 -0.47
N LEU A 118 1.04 -7.11 0.47
CA LEU A 118 -0.37 -7.03 0.87
C LEU A 118 -1.32 -6.76 -0.32
N PRO A 119 -1.18 -5.67 -1.09
CA PRO A 119 -2.04 -5.42 -2.24
C PRO A 119 -1.89 -6.49 -3.32
N VAL A 120 -0.67 -7.04 -3.53
CA VAL A 120 -0.45 -8.12 -4.50
C VAL A 120 -1.24 -9.37 -4.12
N ILE A 121 -1.17 -9.82 -2.86
CA ILE A 121 -1.92 -10.98 -2.37
C ILE A 121 -3.43 -10.76 -2.53
N ILE A 122 -3.93 -9.55 -2.23
CA ILE A 122 -5.35 -9.23 -2.37
C ILE A 122 -5.79 -9.27 -3.85
N ILE A 123 -5.01 -8.72 -4.77
CA ILE A 123 -5.28 -8.80 -6.21
C ILE A 123 -5.33 -10.26 -6.66
N PHE A 124 -4.35 -11.07 -6.27
CA PHE A 124 -4.32 -12.50 -6.60
C PHE A 124 -5.53 -13.25 -6.03
N ALA A 125 -5.95 -12.92 -4.80
CA ALA A 125 -7.14 -13.50 -4.20
C ALA A 125 -8.39 -13.19 -5.04
N TRP A 126 -8.58 -11.93 -5.47
CA TRP A 126 -9.72 -11.55 -6.31
C TRP A 126 -9.69 -12.19 -7.70
N ILE A 127 -8.52 -12.26 -8.34
CA ILE A 127 -8.37 -12.93 -9.65
C ILE A 127 -8.74 -14.40 -9.53
N LYS A 128 -8.21 -15.11 -8.52
CA LYS A 128 -8.54 -16.52 -8.27
C LYS A 128 -10.04 -16.70 -8.07
N LEU A 129 -10.65 -15.83 -7.27
CA LEU A 129 -12.08 -15.89 -6.94
C LEU A 129 -12.95 -15.61 -8.18
N TYR A 130 -12.55 -14.66 -9.03
CA TYR A 130 -13.21 -14.41 -10.32
C TYR A 130 -13.19 -15.64 -11.24
N PHE A 131 -12.05 -16.32 -11.35
CA PHE A 131 -11.92 -17.55 -12.15
C PHE A 131 -12.72 -18.73 -11.59
N GLU A 132 -12.90 -18.82 -10.26
CA GLU A 132 -13.72 -19.88 -9.66
C GLU A 132 -15.23 -19.62 -9.78
N LEU A 133 -15.64 -18.35 -9.93
CA LEU A 133 -17.05 -17.95 -10.04
C LEU A 133 -17.56 -17.86 -11.49
N THR A 134 -16.67 -17.94 -12.49
CA THR A 134 -16.98 -17.92 -13.93
C THR A 134 -17.03 -19.35 -14.48
#